data_AF-A0A1H5YC91-F1
#
_entry.id   AF-A0A1H5YC91-F1
#
_cell.length_a   1.000
_cell.length_b   1.000
_cell.length_c   1.000
_cell.angle_alpha   90.00
_cell.angle_beta   90.00
_cell.angle_gamma   90.00
#
_symmetry.space_group_name_H-M   'P 1'
#
loop_
_entity.id
_entity.type
_entity.pdbx_description
1 polymer ?
#
loop_
_entity_poly.entity_id
_entity_poly.type
_entity_poly.pdbx_seq_one_letter_code
_entity_poly.pdbx_strand_id
1 'polypeptide(L)'
;MDVSARTIVISLFLVLSGGTVFFRHVEGWSWIDAYFFTVVTVSTVGYGNLVPATALGKIGATVLIFVGLGVFAVAIHRFANYHMRKREEHTEWLFALLGREQQEGQPANEDEPPDAVRPGE
;
A
#
# COMPACT_ATOMS: atom_id res chain seq x y z
N MET A 1 -6.01 13.46 9.36
CA MET A 1 -7.00 12.49 9.89
C MET A 1 -6.30 11.15 9.99
N ASP A 2 -5.97 10.69 11.19
CA ASP A 2 -5.38 9.36 11.37
C ASP A 2 -6.45 8.29 11.18
N VAL A 3 -6.55 7.77 9.96
CA VAL A 3 -7.48 6.68 9.65
C VAL A 3 -6.90 5.37 10.20
N SER A 4 -7.51 4.87 11.26
CA SER A 4 -7.11 3.62 11.90
C SER A 4 -7.34 2.42 10.97
N ALA A 5 -6.50 1.37 11.11
CA ALA A 5 -6.62 0.16 10.30
C ALA A 5 -8.01 -0.48 10.43
N ARG A 6 -8.57 -0.50 11.64
CA ARG A 6 -9.94 -0.97 11.91
C ARG A 6 -10.98 -0.24 11.06
N THR A 7 -10.88 1.09 10.95
CA THR A 7 -11.82 1.90 10.18
C THR A 7 -11.76 1.56 8.70
N ILE A 8 -10.57 1.30 8.16
CA ILE A 8 -10.37 0.94 6.75
C ILE A 8 -10.94 -0.45 6.46
N VAL A 9 -10.70 -1.41 7.35
CA VAL A 9 -11.26 -2.77 7.18
C VAL A 9 -12.78 -2.72 7.22
N ILE A 10 -13.37 -1.96 8.15
CA ILE A 10 -14.82 -1.79 8.25
C ILE A 10 -15.37 -1.09 6.99
N SER A 11 -14.75 0.01 6.55
CA SER A 11 -15.23 0.73 5.36
C SER A 11 -15.11 -0.11 4.10
N LEU A 12 -14.04 -0.89 3.94
CA LEU A 12 -13.89 -1.83 2.83
C LEU A 12 -14.98 -2.89 2.86
N PHE A 13 -15.24 -3.49 4.02
CA PHE A 13 -16.29 -4.50 4.16
C PHE A 13 -17.69 -3.93 3.85
N LEU A 14 -17.96 -2.69 4.28
CA LEU A 14 -19.21 -1.98 3.98
C LEU A 14 -19.36 -1.67 2.50
N VAL A 15 -18.31 -1.19 1.83
CA VAL A 15 -18.33 -0.93 0.39
C VAL A 15 -18.57 -2.22 -0.40
N LEU A 16 -17.85 -3.29 -0.06
CA LEU A 16 -17.99 -4.58 -0.74
C LEU A 16 -19.38 -5.20 -0.52
N SER A 17 -19.87 -5.19 0.72
CA SER A 17 -21.20 -5.73 1.04
C SER A 17 -22.31 -4.89 0.41
N GLY A 18 -22.20 -3.57 0.48
CA GLY A 18 -23.16 -2.63 -0.10
C GLY A 18 -23.24 -2.75 -1.62
N GLY A 19 -22.09 -2.80 -2.30
CA GLY A 19 -22.03 -3.04 -3.75
C GLY A 19 -22.62 -4.40 -4.12
N THR A 20 -22.26 -5.47 -3.41
CA THR A 20 -22.78 -6.82 -3.65
C THR A 20 -24.30 -6.87 -3.56
N VAL A 21 -24.88 -6.33 -2.48
CA VAL A 21 -26.33 -6.30 -2.28
C VAL A 21 -27.02 -5.45 -3.35
N PHE A 22 -26.44 -4.30 -3.71
CA PHE A 22 -26.97 -3.41 -4.73
C PHE A 22 -27.02 -4.10 -6.10
N PHE A 23 -25.89 -4.64 -6.58
CA PHE A 23 -25.83 -5.29 -7.89
C PHE A 23 -26.65 -6.59 -7.96
N ARG A 24 -26.77 -7.32 -6.84
CA ARG A 24 -27.70 -8.47 -6.74
C ARG A 24 -29.14 -8.06 -7.06
N HIS A 25 -29.62 -6.95 -6.49
CA HIS A 25 -31.01 -6.51 -6.67
C HIS A 25 -31.23 -5.80 -8.01
N VAL A 26 -30.27 -4.98 -8.44
CA VAL A 26 -30.42 -4.12 -9.62
C VAL A 26 -30.17 -4.89 -10.92
N GLU A 27 -29.16 -5.76 -10.95
CA GLU A 27 -28.79 -6.53 -12.16
C GLU A 27 -29.31 -7.97 -12.12
N GLY A 28 -29.84 -8.44 -10.98
CA GLY A 28 -30.35 -9.81 -10.83
C GLY A 28 -29.26 -10.89 -10.82
N TRP A 29 -27.98 -10.52 -10.83
CA TRP A 29 -26.83 -11.44 -10.81
C TRP A 29 -26.80 -12.29 -9.55
N SER A 30 -26.19 -13.48 -9.60
CA SER A 30 -26.04 -14.30 -8.39
C SER A 30 -25.25 -13.56 -7.30
N TRP A 31 -25.37 -14.01 -6.04
CA TRP A 31 -24.62 -13.40 -4.93
C TRP A 31 -23.11 -13.39 -5.18
N ILE A 32 -22.58 -14.48 -5.75
CA ILE A 32 -21.15 -14.60 -6.04
C ILE A 32 -20.74 -13.70 -7.21
N ASP A 33 -21.57 -13.58 -8.25
CA ASP A 33 -21.29 -12.71 -9.40
C ASP A 33 -21.32 -11.23 -9.01
N ALA A 34 -22.30 -10.82 -8.20
CA ALA A 34 -22.39 -9.45 -7.69
C ALA A 34 -21.21 -9.11 -6.76
N TYR A 35 -20.80 -10.05 -5.91
CA TYR A 35 -19.61 -9.90 -5.07
C TYR A 35 -18.35 -9.81 -5.92
N PHE A 36 -18.19 -10.73 -6.85
CA PHE A 36 -17.04 -10.79 -7.76
C PHE A 36 -16.91 -9.49 -8.55
N PHE A 37 -18.01 -9.02 -9.18
CA PHE A 37 -18.05 -7.73 -9.86
C PHE A 37 -17.61 -6.59 -8.94
N THR A 38 -18.19 -6.50 -7.74
CA THR A 38 -17.87 -5.43 -6.79
C THR A 38 -16.38 -5.43 -6.42
N VAL A 39 -15.79 -6.60 -6.15
CA VAL A 39 -14.37 -6.74 -5.82
C VAL A 39 -13.49 -6.32 -6.99
N VAL A 40 -13.72 -6.87 -8.18
CA VAL A 40 -12.86 -6.59 -9.35
C VAL A 40 -12.98 -5.14 -9.83
N THR A 41 -14.13 -4.50 -9.61
CA THR A 41 -14.33 -3.07 -9.89
C THR A 41 -13.59 -2.21 -8.89
N VAL A 42 -13.75 -2.44 -7.58
CA VAL A 42 -13.08 -1.67 -6.53
C VAL A 42 -11.57 -1.86 -6.57
N SER A 43 -11.11 -3.06 -6.89
CA SER A 43 -9.68 -3.36 -7.06
C SER A 43 -9.09 -2.88 -8.38
N THR A 44 -9.89 -2.25 -9.25
CA THR A 44 -9.50 -1.79 -10.59
C THR A 44 -9.00 -2.89 -11.54
N VAL A 45 -9.29 -4.16 -11.24
CA VAL A 45 -8.90 -5.29 -12.11
C VAL A 45 -9.80 -5.36 -13.35
N GLY A 46 -11.11 -5.23 -13.16
CA GLY A 46 -12.06 -4.96 -14.25
C GLY A 46 -12.01 -5.92 -15.44
N TYR A 47 -12.19 -7.23 -15.23
CA TYR A 47 -12.15 -8.23 -16.33
C TYR A 47 -13.17 -8.01 -17.46
N GLY A 48 -14.25 -7.26 -17.22
CA GLY A 48 -15.27 -6.96 -18.24
C GLY A 48 -16.24 -8.10 -18.55
N ASN A 49 -16.13 -9.26 -17.88
CA ASN A 49 -17.03 -10.39 -18.06
C ASN A 49 -18.45 -10.13 -17.51
N LEU A 50 -18.56 -9.27 -16.49
CA LEU A 50 -19.81 -8.79 -15.92
C LEU A 50 -19.85 -7.27 -16.08
N VAL A 51 -20.87 -6.75 -16.76
CA VAL A 51 -21.07 -5.32 -17.01
C VAL A 51 -22.53 -4.98 -16.73
N PRO A 52 -22.81 -3.94 -15.92
CA PRO A 52 -24.18 -3.54 -15.62
C PRO A 52 -24.96 -3.18 -16.89
N ALA A 53 -26.08 -3.86 -17.11
CA ALA A 53 -26.94 -3.63 -18.26
C ALA A 53 -27.96 -2.52 -17.98
N THR A 54 -28.40 -2.39 -16.72
CA THR A 54 -29.44 -1.44 -16.34
C THR A 54 -28.89 -0.02 -16.20
N ALA A 55 -29.74 0.99 -16.44
CA ALA A 55 -29.36 2.39 -16.24
C ALA A 55 -28.94 2.66 -14.78
N LEU A 56 -29.69 2.08 -13.82
CA LEU A 56 -29.39 2.22 -12.41
C LEU A 56 -28.10 1.50 -12.01
N GLY A 57 -27.82 0.32 -12.58
CA GLY A 57 -26.59 -0.41 -12.34
C GLY A 57 -25.35 0.33 -12.87
N LYS A 58 -25.47 0.98 -14.04
CA LYS A 58 -24.40 1.85 -14.57
C LYS A 58 -24.10 3.03 -13.64
N ILE A 59 -25.14 3.71 -13.14
CA ILE A 59 -25.00 4.79 -12.16
C ILE A 59 -24.42 4.25 -10.83
N GLY A 60 -24.88 3.08 -10.38
CA GLY A 60 -24.34 2.45 -9.18
C GLY A 60 -22.87 2.09 -9.33
N ALA A 61 -22.44 1.64 -10.52
CA ALA A 61 -21.05 1.32 -10.79
C ALA A 61 -20.17 2.58 -10.79
N THR A 62 -20.63 3.70 -11.34
CA THR A 62 -19.86 4.95 -11.28
C THR A 62 -19.71 5.45 -9.85
N VAL A 63 -20.77 5.40 -9.03
CA VAL A 63 -20.71 5.75 -7.61
C VAL A 63 -19.78 4.80 -6.84
N LEU A 64 -19.87 3.49 -7.09
CA LEU A 64 -19.00 2.49 -6.48
C LEU A 64 -17.52 2.78 -6.80
N ILE A 65 -17.20 3.18 -8.03
CA ILE A 65 -15.82 3.51 -8.41
C ILE A 65 -15.32 4.71 -7.61
N PHE A 66 -16.07 5.83 -7.56
CA PHE A 66 -15.63 7.01 -6.82
C PHE A 66 -15.43 6.75 -5.33
N VAL A 67 -16.34 6.02 -4.70
CA VAL A 67 -16.28 5.73 -3.25
C VAL A 67 -15.27 4.61 -2.96
N GLY A 68 -15.35 3.51 -3.70
CA GLY A 68 -14.58 2.31 -3.47
C GLY A 68 -13.10 2.48 -3.80
N LEU A 69 -12.76 3.22 -4.86
CA LEU A 69 -11.37 3.45 -5.23
C LEU A 69 -10.60 4.20 -4.13
N GLY A 70 -11.22 5.21 -3.51
CA GLY A 70 -10.59 5.96 -2.41
C GLY A 70 -10.32 5.07 -1.19
N VAL A 71 -11.31 4.26 -0.79
CA VAL A 71 -11.16 3.31 0.32
C VAL A 71 -10.09 2.25 0.02
N PHE A 72 -10.09 1.71 -1.21
CA PHE A 72 -9.14 0.70 -1.64
C PHE A 72 -7.71 1.23 -1.73
N ALA A 73 -7.52 2.45 -2.23
CA ALA A 73 -6.21 3.11 -2.28
C ALA A 73 -5.61 3.30 -0.88
N VAL A 74 -6.42 3.75 0.09
CA VAL A 74 -5.98 3.89 1.49
C VAL A 74 -5.67 2.52 2.12
N ALA A 75 -6.44 1.48 1.77
CA ALA A 75 -6.16 0.12 2.22
C ALA A 75 -4.82 -0.40 1.71
N ILE A 76 -4.54 -0.24 0.41
CA ILE A 76 -3.24 -0.61 -0.17
C ILE A 76 -2.10 0.18 0.47
N HIS A 77 -2.26 1.50 0.64
CA HIS A 77 -1.21 2.33 1.25
C HIS A 77 -0.84 1.84 2.65
N ARG A 78 -1.84 1.46 3.47
CA ARG A 78 -1.60 0.95 4.82
C ARG A 78 -0.99 -0.44 4.82
N PHE A 79 -1.42 -1.30 3.91
CA PHE A 79 -0.82 -2.62 3.71
C PHE A 79 0.65 -2.51 3.28
N ALA A 80 0.96 -1.61 2.33
CA ALA A 80 2.31 -1.32 1.88
C ALA A 80 3.18 -0.82 3.03
N ASN A 81 2.71 0.17 3.80
CA ASN A 81 3.45 0.71 4.95
C ASN A 81 3.68 -0.35 6.04
N TYR A 82 2.72 -1.24 6.27
CA TYR A 82 2.90 -2.37 7.19
C TYR A 82 4.01 -3.31 6.73
N HIS A 83 4.04 -3.66 5.44
CA HIS A 83 5.09 -4.51 4.88
C HIS A 83 6.45 -3.81 4.79
N MET A 84 6.49 -2.52 4.52
CA MET A 84 7.73 -1.74 4.38
C MET A 84 8.42 -1.52 5.73
N ARG A 85 7.66 -1.29 6.81
CA ARG A 85 8.23 -1.17 8.17
C ARG A 85 9.07 -2.38 8.57
N LYS A 86 8.64 -3.59 8.18
CA LYS A 86 9.39 -4.82 8.45
C LYS A 86 10.65 -4.99 7.59
N ARG A 87 10.74 -4.28 6.45
CA ARG A 87 11.90 -4.31 5.55
C ARG A 87 12.94 -3.26 5.92
N GLU A 88 12.51 -2.13 6.48
CA GLU A 88 13.40 -1.06 6.96
C GLU A 88 14.32 -1.58 8.06
N GLU A 89 13.79 -2.28 9.06
CA GLU A 89 14.60 -2.90 10.13
C GLU A 89 15.67 -3.86 9.55
N HIS A 90 15.32 -4.64 8.52
CA HIS A 90 16.24 -5.57 7.87
C HIS A 90 17.37 -4.88 7.10
N THR A 91 17.08 -3.69 6.59
CA THR A 91 18.01 -2.92 5.77
C THR A 91 18.94 -2.11 6.66
N GLU A 92 18.40 -1.51 7.73
CA GLU A 92 19.17 -0.77 8.73
C GLU A 92 20.19 -1.65 9.45
N TRP A 93 19.85 -2.89 9.84
CA TRP A 93 20.85 -3.76 10.48
C TRP A 93 21.91 -4.22 9.49
N LEU A 94 21.58 -4.44 8.21
CA LEU A 94 22.56 -4.78 7.18
C LEU A 94 23.53 -3.63 6.96
N PHE A 95 23.05 -2.38 6.91
CA PHE A 95 23.91 -1.20 6.83
C PHE A 95 24.74 -1.01 8.10
N ALA A 96 24.18 -1.25 9.29
CA ALA A 96 24.92 -1.20 10.55
C ALA A 96 25.98 -2.31 10.67
N LEU A 97 25.72 -3.49 10.09
CA LEU A 97 26.66 -4.60 10.04
C LEU A 97 27.80 -4.31 9.04
N LEU A 98 27.46 -3.92 7.81
CA LEU A 98 28.44 -3.57 6.77
C LEU A 98 29.31 -2.39 7.18
N GLY A 99 28.75 -1.40 7.89
CA GLY A 99 29.50 -0.27 8.43
C GLY A 99 30.50 -0.64 9.54
N ARG A 100 30.27 -1.75 10.28
CA ARG A 100 31.19 -2.24 11.32
C ARG A 100 32.40 -2.98 10.73
N GLU A 101 32.22 -3.80 9.69
CA GLU A 101 33.36 -4.45 9.04
C GLU A 101 34.32 -3.44 8.38
N GLN A 102 33.79 -2.33 7.84
CA GLN A 102 34.63 -1.32 7.19
C GLN A 102 35.45 -0.48 8.19
N GLN A 103 35.00 -0.35 9.44
CA GLN A 103 35.78 0.27 10.53
C GLN A 103 36.79 -0.70 11.14
N GLU A 104 36.53 -2.00 11.14
CA GLU A 104 37.46 -3.02 11.65
C GLU A 104 38.63 -3.29 10.67
N GLY A 105 38.48 -2.92 9.39
CA GLY A 105 39.48 -3.08 8.34
C GLY A 105 40.43 -1.90 8.11
N GLN A 106 40.24 -0.73 8.74
CA GLN A 106 41.21 0.37 8.68
C GLN A 106 42.25 0.15 9.80
N PRO A 107 43.49 -0.26 9.51
CA PRO A 107 44.50 -0.44 10.54
C PRO A 107 44.74 0.90 11.24
N ALA A 108 44.84 0.88 12.58
CA ALA A 108 44.99 2.05 13.46
C ALA A 108 46.33 2.80 13.31
N ASN A 109 47.00 2.64 12.18
CA ASN A 109 48.32 3.12 11.87
C ASN A 109 48.27 3.77 10.48
N GLU A 110 47.49 4.84 10.38
CA GLU A 110 47.83 5.95 9.52
C GLU A 110 48.56 6.95 10.40
N ASP A 111 49.89 6.97 10.27
CA ASP A 111 50.75 7.89 11.00
C ASP A 111 50.36 9.33 10.65
N GLU A 112 50.06 10.12 11.67
CA GLU A 112 49.83 11.56 11.54
C GLU A 112 51.08 12.19 10.91
N PRO A 113 50.96 12.93 9.78
CA PRO A 113 52.13 13.51 9.14
C PRO A 113 52.77 14.49 10.13
N PRO A 114 54.10 14.41 10.35
CA PRO A 114 54.76 15.18 11.39
C PRO A 114 54.57 16.66 11.08
N ASP A 115 54.12 17.38 12.11
CA ASP A 115 53.85 18.81 12.17
C ASP A 115 54.41 19.60 10.99
N ALA A 116 53.51 20.25 10.25
CA ALA A 116 53.87 21.35 9.37
C ALA A 116 54.63 22.39 10.19
N VAL A 117 55.96 22.34 10.07
CA VAL A 117 56.89 23.34 10.61
C VAL A 117 56.37 24.70 10.16
N ARG A 118 55.88 25.51 11.10
CA ARG A 118 55.47 26.89 10.81
C ARG A 118 56.74 27.67 10.48
N PRO A 119 56.94 28.18 9.26
CA PRO A 119 58.09 29.01 8.97
C PRO A 119 57.77 30.42 9.48
N GLY A 120 58.28 30.69 10.66
CA GLY A 120 58.43 32.00 11.28
C GLY A 120 59.80 32.07 11.97
N GLU A 121 60.85 31.78 11.21
CA GLU A 121 62.26 32.11 11.49
C GLU A 121 62.93 32.52 10.16
#